data_AF-A0A1G6KRQ3-F1
#
_entry.id   AF-A0A1G6KRQ3-F1
#
_cell.length_a   1.000
_cell.length_b   1.000
_cell.length_c   1.000
_cell.angle_alpha   90.00
_cell.angle_beta   90.00
_cell.angle_gamma   90.00
#
_symmetry.space_group_name_H-M   'P 1'
#
loop_
_entity.id
_entity.type
_entity.pdbx_description
1 polymer ?
#
loop_
_entity_poly.entity_id
_entity_poly.type
_entity_poly.pdbx_seq_one_letter_code
_entity_poly.pdbx_strand_id
1 'polypeptide(L)' 'MREGDFKMGTIVCQHCDQLMDHFEGEKVSRLYATGVCATCQVKEEEQDAQK' A
#
# COMPACT_ATOMS: atom_id res chain seq x y z
N MET A 1 29.95 9.03 -10.24
CA MET A 1 28.53 8.78 -10.55
C MET A 1 27.79 8.77 -9.23
N ARG A 2 26.70 9.55 -9.08
CA ARG A 2 25.92 9.58 -7.84
C ARG A 2 24.99 8.36 -7.84
N GLU A 3 25.47 7.25 -7.31
CA GLU A 3 24.67 6.04 -7.11
C GLU A 3 23.96 6.17 -5.77
N GLY A 4 22.91 6.98 -5.76
CA GLY A 4 22.04 7.21 -4.62
C GLY A 4 20.63 6.83 -5.01
N ASP A 5 20.39 5.56 -5.33
CA ASP A 5 19.07 5.06 -5.68
C ASP A 5 18.59 4.08 -4.60
N PHE A 6 17.95 4.70 -3.60
CA PHE A 6 16.78 4.22 -2.86
C PHE A 6 16.62 2.70 -2.77
N LYS A 7 17.31 2.10 -1.80
CA LYS A 7 17.04 0.71 -1.39
C LYS A 7 15.77 0.55 -0.57
N MET A 8 15.04 1.62 -0.27
CA MET A 8 13.78 1.59 0.50
C MET A 8 12.59 1.81 -0.43
N GLY A 9 11.77 0.77 -0.59
CA GLY A 9 10.49 0.83 -1.25
C GLY A 9 9.34 0.80 -0.24
N THR A 10 8.16 1.24 -0.65
CA THR A 10 6.96 1.27 0.19
C THR A 10 5.86 0.40 -0.39
N ILE A 11 5.20 -0.38 0.45
CA ILE A 11 3.99 -1.12 0.10
C ILE A 11 2.80 -0.23 0.39
N VAL A 12 1.98 0.03 -0.62
CA VAL A 12 0.74 0.81 -0.53
C VAL A 12 -0.46 -0.06 -0.96
N CYS A 13 -1.65 0.26 -0.50
CA CYS A 13 -2.86 -0.44 -0.94
C CYS A 13 -3.25 -0.02 -2.37
N GLN A 14 -3.67 -1.00 -3.19
CA GLN A 14 -4.14 -0.75 -4.55
C GLN A 14 -5.44 0.08 -4.64
N HIS A 15 -6.26 0.10 -3.59
CA HIS A 15 -7.56 0.79 -3.58
C HIS A 15 -7.51 2.18 -2.94
N CYS A 16 -6.73 2.32 -1.85
CA CYS A 16 -6.72 3.51 -1.01
C CYS A 16 -5.39 4.30 -1.10
N ASP A 17 -4.38 3.81 -1.84
CA ASP A 17 -3.00 4.31 -1.87
C ASP A 17 -2.36 4.49 -0.47
N GLN A 18 -2.96 3.88 0.55
CA GLN A 18 -2.51 4.00 1.93
C GLN A 18 -1.23 3.21 2.13
N LEU A 19 -0.24 3.84 2.76
CA LEU A 19 1.01 3.19 3.17
C LEU A 19 0.70 2.06 4.14
N MET A 20 1.04 0.84 3.74
CA MET A 20 0.89 -0.36 4.55
C MET A 20 2.22 -0.74 5.19
N ASP A 21 3.31 -0.74 4.41
CA ASP A 21 4.59 -1.24 4.88
C ASP A 21 5.77 -0.63 4.11
N HIS A 22 7.00 -0.94 4.52
CA HIS A 22 8.24 -0.49 3.87
C HIS A 22 9.21 -1.68 3.75
N PHE A 23 9.76 -1.87 2.56
CA PHE A 23 10.68 -2.97 2.26
C PHE A 23 12.03 -2.43 1.80
N GLU A 24 13.10 -3.12 2.17
CA GLU A 24 14.45 -2.79 1.72
C GLU A 24 15.03 -3.84 0.78
N GLY A 25 15.64 -3.40 -0.32
CA GLY A 25 16.50 -4.24 -1.16
C GLY A 25 16.01 -4.55 -2.58
N GLU A 26 14.92 -3.94 -3.05
CA GLU A 26 14.39 -4.20 -4.40
C GLU A 26 14.50 -2.98 -5.34
N LYS A 27 14.58 -3.21 -6.66
CA LYS A 27 14.67 -2.16 -7.70
C LYS A 27 13.34 -1.40 -7.91
N VAL A 28 12.39 -1.57 -7.01
CA VAL A 28 11.05 -1.00 -7.05
C VAL A 28 10.82 -0.16 -5.80
N SER A 29 10.36 1.07 -5.98
CA SER A 29 10.14 2.01 -4.88
C SER A 29 8.72 1.97 -4.33
N ARG A 30 7.75 1.43 -5.09
CA ARG A 30 6.35 1.31 -4.69
C ARG A 30 5.78 -0.03 -5.13
N LEU A 31 5.18 -0.76 -4.19
CA LEU A 31 4.42 -1.99 -4.44
C LEU A 31 2.97 -1.78 -4.07
N TYR A 32 2.06 -2.31 -4.89
CA TYR A 32 0.63 -2.26 -4.62
C TYR A 32 0.18 -3.61 -4.06
N ALA A 33 -0.28 -3.61 -2.81
CA ALA A 33 -0.87 -4.80 -2.21
C ALA A 33 -2.19 -5.14 -2.92
N THR A 34 -2.35 -6.40 -3.32
CA THR A 34 -3.56 -6.94 -3.95
C THR A 34 -4.70 -7.18 -2.96
N GLY A 35 -4.45 -6.98 -1.66
CA GLY A 35 -5.44 -7.07 -0.60
C GLY A 35 -6.08 -5.74 -0.26
N VAL A 36 -7.27 -5.81 0.33
CA VAL A 36 -7.99 -4.66 0.90
C VAL A 36 -7.26 -4.19 2.17
N CYS A 37 -6.89 -2.90 2.23
CA CYS A 37 -6.36 -2.27 3.44
C CYS A 37 -7.42 -2.33 4.55
N ALA A 38 -7.04 -2.39 5.83
CA ALA A 38 -8.01 -2.36 6.95
C ALA A 38 -8.99 -1.18 6.83
N THR A 39 -8.51 -0.04 6.31
CA THR A 39 -9.32 1.14 6.03
C THR A 39 -10.33 0.95 4.89
N CYS A 40 -10.02 0.15 3.87
CA CYS A 40 -10.98 -0.22 2.83
C CYS A 40 -11.95 -1.30 3.32
N GLN A 41 -11.50 -2.22 4.17
CA GLN A 41 -12.36 -3.27 4.73
C GLN A 41 -13.52 -2.66 5.53
N VAL A 42 -13.22 -1.64 6.36
CA VAL A 42 -14.23 -0.91 7.14
C VAL A 42 -15.21 -0.14 6.24
N LYS A 43 -14.75 0.38 5.09
CA LYS A 43 -15.62 1.11 4.14
C LYS A 43 -16.61 0.20 3.41
N GLU A 44 -16.31 -1.09 3.28
CA GLU A 44 -17.24 -2.07 2.71
C GLU A 44 -18.29 -2.50 3.73
N GLU A 45 -17.91 -2.70 5.00
CA GLU A 45 -18.87 -3.05 6.07
C GLU A 45 -19.84 -1.91 6.39
N GLU A 46 -19.40 -0.66 6.31
CA GLU A 46 -20.26 0.49 6.62
C GLU A 46 -21.31 0.79 5.53
N GLN A 47 -21.18 0.20 4.34
CA GLN A 47 -22.15 0.33 3.25
C GLN A 47 -23.28 -0.72 3.28
N ASP A 48 -23.15 -1.79 4.06
CA ASP A 48 -24.17 -2.84 4.18
C ASP A 48 -25.11 -2.62 5.39
N ALA A 49 -24.74 -1.77 6.34
CA ALA A 49 -25.56 -1.45 7.52
C ALA A 49 -26.67 -0.40 7.26
N GLN A 50 -26.77 0.12 6.04
CA GLN A 50 -27.82 1.05 5.61
C GLN A 50 -28.77 0.37 4.61
N LYS A 51 -29.30 -0.81 4.95
CA LYS A 51 -30.41 -1.41 4.21
C LYS A 51 -31.48 -1.98 5.13
#